data_AF-A0A2T8II39-F1
#
_entry.id   AF-A0A2T8II39-F1
#
_cell.length_a   1.000
_cell.length_b   1.000
_cell.length_c   1.000
_cell.angle_alpha   90.00
_cell.angle_beta   90.00
_cell.angle_gamma   90.00
#
_symmetry.space_group_name_H-M   'P 1'
#
loop_
_entity.id
_entity.type
_entity.pdbx_description
1 polymer ?
#
loop_
_entity_poly.entity_id
_entity_poly.type
_entity_poly.pdbx_seq_one_letter_code
_entity_poly.pdbx_strand_id
1 'polypeptide(L)'
;MKTQTKWKDVKLKEWRVVECINRRMQTDGSSCGLFVLKFMKLWAGSRLSSIFTQKDMTNFRLKLAVTLVDYPWNKVKGSPGYKSTDVDEAIEK
;
A
#
# COMPACT_ATOMS: atom_id res chain seq x y z
N MET A 1 14.61 -8.67 -41.24
CA MET A 1 13.33 -8.93 -40.53
C MET A 1 13.24 -7.97 -39.35
N LYS A 2 12.23 -7.09 -39.30
CA LYS A 2 11.96 -6.25 -38.12
C LYS A 2 11.08 -7.07 -37.17
N THR A 3 11.60 -7.44 -36.01
CA THR A 3 10.82 -8.06 -34.93
C THR A 3 9.91 -6.99 -34.34
N GLN A 4 8.62 -7.07 -34.66
CA GLN A 4 7.62 -6.18 -34.09
C GLN A 4 7.42 -6.54 -32.62
N THR A 5 7.90 -5.70 -31.70
CA THR A 5 7.67 -5.85 -30.27
C THR A 5 6.20 -5.56 -29.96
N LYS A 6 5.58 -6.40 -29.12
CA LYS A 6 4.15 -6.38 -28.74
C LYS A 6 3.71 -5.08 -28.04
N TRP A 7 4.64 -4.24 -27.60
CA TRP A 7 4.38 -3.10 -26.74
C TRP A 7 4.41 -1.79 -27.53
N LYS A 8 3.35 -0.99 -27.37
CA LYS A 8 3.31 0.36 -27.92
C LYS A 8 4.24 1.27 -27.12
N ASP A 9 4.91 2.18 -27.82
CA ASP A 9 5.71 3.22 -27.17
C ASP A 9 4.83 4.12 -26.30
N VAL A 10 5.20 4.26 -25.03
CA VAL A 10 4.51 5.12 -24.08
C VAL A 10 5.28 6.44 -23.99
N LYS A 11 4.60 7.55 -24.27
CA LYS A 11 5.19 8.89 -24.16
C LYS A 11 5.20 9.37 -22.72
N LEU A 12 6.17 8.90 -21.94
CA LEU A 12 6.30 9.22 -20.51
C LEU A 12 6.38 10.74 -20.23
N LYS A 13 6.94 11.53 -21.15
CA LYS A 13 7.05 12.99 -21.02
C LYS A 13 5.71 13.72 -21.06
N GLU A 14 4.67 13.10 -21.60
CA GLU A 14 3.32 13.67 -21.67
C GLU A 14 2.48 13.33 -20.42
N TRP A 15 3.01 12.51 -19.50
CA TRP A 15 2.27 12.13 -18.30
C TRP A 15 2.17 13.29 -17.33
N ARG A 16 0.94 13.56 -16.87
CA ARG A 16 0.68 14.58 -15.85
C ARG A 16 1.21 14.11 -14.50
N VAL A 17 2.12 14.88 -13.91
CA VAL A 17 2.55 14.71 -12.52
C VAL A 17 1.64 15.52 -11.61
N VAL A 18 1.13 14.91 -10.53
CA VAL A 18 0.30 15.58 -9.53
C VAL A 18 0.96 15.47 -8.17
N GLU A 19 1.48 16.60 -7.68
CA GLU A 19 2.07 16.69 -6.35
C GLU A 19 0.97 16.88 -5.29
N CYS A 20 0.73 15.85 -4.49
CA CYS A 20 -0.28 15.89 -3.42
C CYS A 20 0.32 16.21 -2.05
N ILE A 21 1.64 16.12 -1.92
CA ILE A 21 2.41 16.42 -0.73
C ILE A 21 3.39 17.51 -1.10
N ASN A 22 3.06 18.76 -0.78
CA ASN A 22 3.87 19.95 -1.13
C ASN A 22 4.67 20.49 0.07
N ARG A 23 4.62 19.81 1.20
CA ARG A 23 5.32 20.20 2.43
C ARG A 23 5.80 18.99 3.19
N ARG A 24 6.83 19.17 4.01
CA ARG A 24 7.31 18.13 4.92
C ARG A 24 6.17 17.74 5.88
N MET A 25 5.75 16.48 5.83
CA MET A 25 4.74 15.93 6.74
C MET A 25 5.35 15.08 7.87
N GLN A 26 6.44 14.38 7.57
CA GLN A 26 7.17 13.55 8.53
C GLN A 26 8.27 14.35 9.22
N THR A 27 8.35 14.24 10.53
CA THR A 27 9.36 14.91 11.37
C THR A 27 10.20 13.93 12.20
N ASP A 28 9.87 12.64 12.19
CA ASP A 28 10.66 11.59 12.86
C ASP A 28 11.49 10.77 11.85
N GLY A 29 12.35 9.89 12.35
CA GLY A 29 13.16 8.98 11.53
C GLY A 29 12.56 7.58 11.30
N SER A 30 11.33 7.30 11.77
CA SER A 30 10.81 5.92 11.86
C SER A 30 9.44 5.70 11.21
N SER A 31 8.73 6.76 10.85
CA SER A 31 7.34 6.68 10.38
C SER A 31 7.21 6.71 8.86
N CYS A 32 8.29 6.72 8.08
CA CYS A 32 8.24 6.82 6.61
C CYS A 32 7.34 5.77 5.95
N GLY A 33 7.44 4.50 6.37
CA GLY A 33 6.56 3.44 5.88
C GLY A 33 5.08 3.68 6.22
N LEU A 34 4.79 4.24 7.40
CA LEU A 34 3.43 4.58 7.80
C LEU A 34 2.85 5.73 6.98
N PHE A 35 3.67 6.72 6.62
CA PHE A 35 3.26 7.81 5.73
C PHE A 35 2.87 7.28 4.34
N VAL A 36 3.67 6.36 3.78
CA VAL A 36 3.37 5.73 2.48
C VAL A 36 2.04 4.96 2.54
N LEU A 37 1.85 4.11 3.56
CA LEU A 37 0.61 3.35 3.74
C LEU A 37 -0.61 4.26 3.93
N LYS A 38 -0.46 5.33 4.72
CA LYS A 38 -1.53 6.30 4.95
C LYS A 38 -1.88 7.06 3.67
N PHE A 39 -0.89 7.43 2.88
CA PHE A 39 -1.08 8.05 1.57
C PHE A 39 -1.88 7.13 0.64
N MET A 40 -1.43 5.88 0.46
CA MET A 40 -2.12 4.90 -0.38
C MET A 40 -3.57 4.67 0.08
N LYS A 41 -3.79 4.55 1.39
CA LYS A 41 -5.13 4.38 1.97
C LYS A 41 -6.07 5.58 1.69
N LEU A 42 -5.52 6.78 1.60
CA LEU A 42 -6.30 8.00 1.38
C LEU A 42 -6.32 8.44 -0.10
N TRP A 43 -5.65 7.72 -1.00
CA TRP A 43 -5.60 8.06 -2.41
C TRP A 43 -6.94 7.81 -3.09
N ALA A 44 -7.60 8.88 -3.56
CA ALA A 44 -8.87 8.81 -4.28
C ALA A 44 -8.69 8.82 -5.81
N GLY A 45 -7.50 8.52 -6.32
CA GLY A 45 -7.19 8.48 -7.76
C GLY A 45 -6.69 9.79 -8.36
N SER A 46 -7.09 10.95 -7.81
CA SER A 46 -6.63 12.27 -8.28
C SER A 46 -6.10 13.18 -7.16
N ARG A 47 -6.52 12.92 -5.92
CA ARG A 47 -6.13 13.65 -4.72
C ARG A 47 -6.27 12.76 -3.49
N LEU A 48 -5.80 13.23 -2.35
CA LEU A 48 -6.09 12.60 -1.08
C LEU A 48 -7.53 12.90 -0.64
N SER A 49 -8.22 11.89 -0.12
CA SER A 49 -9.57 12.01 0.44
C SER A 49 -9.59 12.76 1.77
N SER A 50 -8.46 12.79 2.49
CA SER A 50 -8.26 13.56 3.71
C SER A 50 -6.79 13.97 3.84
N ILE A 51 -6.54 15.09 4.52
CA ILE A 51 -5.19 15.47 4.96
C ILE A 51 -4.84 14.68 6.23
N PHE A 52 -3.55 14.43 6.45
CA PHE A 52 -3.03 13.78 7.65
C PHE A 52 -1.71 14.42 8.08
N THR A 53 -1.22 14.08 9.26
CA THR A 53 -0.07 14.72 9.93
C THR A 53 0.78 13.67 10.65
N GLN A 54 1.94 14.10 11.16
CA GLN A 54 2.78 13.27 12.03
C GLN A 54 2.03 12.72 13.25
N LYS A 55 1.12 13.51 13.85
CA LYS A 55 0.34 13.10 15.03
C LYS A 55 -0.56 11.90 14.73
N ASP A 56 -1.01 11.75 13.48
CA ASP A 56 -1.86 10.65 13.06
C ASP A 56 -1.12 9.31 12.99
N MET A 57 0.22 9.33 12.88
CA MET A 57 1.02 8.11 12.71
C MET A 57 1.00 7.23 13.95
N THR A 58 0.95 7.80 15.16
CA THR A 58 0.94 7.03 16.42
C THR A 58 -0.31 6.15 16.50
N ASN A 59 -1.49 6.75 16.32
CA ASN A 59 -2.76 6.02 16.34
C ASN A 59 -2.87 5.08 15.14
N PHE A 60 -2.34 5.48 13.99
CA PHE A 60 -2.35 4.64 12.79
C PHE A 60 -1.50 3.37 12.98
N ARG A 61 -0.30 3.49 13.58
CA ARG A 61 0.58 2.35 13.90
C ARG A 61 -0.14 1.30 14.76
N LEU A 62 -0.77 1.75 15.84
CA LEU A 62 -1.50 0.86 16.77
C LEU A 62 -2.69 0.19 16.07
N LYS A 63 -3.52 0.97 15.36
CA LYS A 63 -4.66 0.42 14.62
C LYS A 63 -4.22 -0.58 13.54
N LEU A 64 -3.12 -0.28 12.84
CA LEU A 64 -2.59 -1.16 11.80
C LEU A 64 -2.13 -2.50 12.40
N ALA A 65 -1.41 -2.48 13.51
CA ALA A 65 -0.98 -3.70 14.19
C ALA A 65 -2.16 -4.59 14.59
N VAL A 66 -3.18 -4.02 15.25
CA VAL A 66 -4.40 -4.74 15.63
C VAL A 66 -5.13 -5.28 14.39
N THR A 67 -5.33 -4.44 13.37
CA THR A 67 -6.00 -4.84 12.13
C THR A 67 -5.29 -6.02 11.46
N LEU A 68 -3.96 -6.03 11.45
CA LEU A 68 -3.18 -7.11 10.87
C LEU A 68 -3.30 -8.40 11.70
N VAL A 69 -3.19 -8.32 13.03
CA VAL A 69 -3.34 -9.49 13.91
C VAL A 69 -4.72 -10.12 13.76
N ASP A 70 -5.76 -9.29 13.72
CA ASP A 70 -7.15 -9.74 13.64
C ASP A 70 -7.59 -10.15 12.22
N TYR A 71 -6.74 -9.92 11.22
CA TYR A 71 -7.09 -10.16 9.82
C TYR A 71 -7.31 -11.67 9.57
N PRO A 72 -8.44 -12.10 8.98
CA PRO A 72 -8.77 -13.52 8.83
C PRO A 72 -7.67 -14.37 8.16
N TRP A 73 -6.98 -13.80 7.16
CA TRP A 73 -5.88 -14.46 6.46
C TRP A 73 -4.64 -14.69 7.33
N ASN A 74 -4.49 -13.90 8.40
CA ASN A 74 -3.41 -14.06 9.37
C ASN A 74 -3.79 -15.04 10.49
N LYS A 75 -5.08 -15.33 10.71
CA LYS A 75 -5.53 -16.36 11.67
C LYS A 75 -5.13 -17.78 11.24
N VAL A 76 -5.08 -18.03 9.93
CA VAL A 76 -4.73 -19.34 9.36
C VAL A 76 -3.26 -19.69 9.62
N LYS A 77 -2.36 -18.70 9.59
CA LYS A 77 -0.90 -18.87 9.81
C LYS A 77 -0.48 -19.08 11.26
N GLY A 78 -1.34 -18.78 12.23
CA GLY A 78 -1.05 -18.92 13.67
C GLY A 78 -1.50 -20.24 14.28
N SER A 79 -2.15 -21.11 13.51
CA SER A 79 -2.66 -22.39 14.01
C SER A 79 -1.56 -23.47 13.99
N PRO A 80 -1.46 -24.33 15.03
CA PRO A 80 -0.62 -25.53 14.97
C PRO A 80 -1.07 -26.40 13.80
N GLY A 81 -0.28 -26.46 12.73
CA GLY A 81 -0.58 -27.25 11.54
C GLY A 81 -0.52 -26.51 10.20
N TYR A 82 -0.34 -25.19 10.17
CA TYR A 82 -0.23 -24.43 8.91
C TYR A 82 0.87 -24.96 7.98
N LYS A 83 0.48 -25.42 6.78
CA LYS A 83 1.40 -25.79 5.69
C LYS A 83 1.19 -24.81 4.55
N SER A 84 2.27 -24.30 3.96
CA SER A 84 2.22 -23.25 2.92
C SER A 84 1.47 -23.65 1.65
N THR A 85 1.17 -24.95 1.47
CA THR A 85 0.45 -25.53 0.34
C THR A 85 -1.05 -25.21 0.34
N ASP A 86 -1.62 -24.78 1.48
CA ASP A 86 -3.07 -24.59 1.62
C ASP A 86 -3.56 -23.24 1.08
N VAL A 87 -2.65 -22.39 0.57
CA VAL A 87 -2.98 -21.06 0.01
C VAL A 87 -3.40 -21.15 -1.45
N ASP A 88 -2.91 -22.14 -2.19
CA ASP A 88 -3.16 -22.26 -3.63
C ASP A 88 -4.58 -22.78 -3.94
N GLU A 89 -5.25 -23.48 -3.01
CA GLU A 89 -6.63 -23.97 -3.21
C GLU A 89 -7.71 -22.90 -2.94
N ALA A 90 -7.40 -21.82 -2.23
CA ALA A 90 -8.38 -20.79 -1.86
C ALA A 90 -8.55 -19.68 -2.92
N ILE A 91 -7.76 -19.70 -4.00
CA ILE A 91 -7.79 -18.69 -5.06
C ILE A 91 -8.61 -19.15 -6.28
N GLU A 92 -9.06 -20.41 -6.35
CA GLU A 92 -9.76 -20.98 -7.51
C GLU A 92 -11.24 -21.36 -7.28
N LYS A 93 -11.96 -20.70 -6.36
CA LYS A 93 -13.43 -20.79 -6.25
C LYS A 93 -14.07 -19.44 -6.00
#